data_AF-A0A5R8NZD4-F1
#
_entry.id   AF-A0A5R8NZD4-F1
#
_cell.length_a   1.000
_cell.length_b   1.000
_cell.length_c   1.000
_cell.angle_alpha   90.00
_cell.angle_beta   90.00
_cell.angle_gamma   90.00
#
_symmetry.space_group_name_H-M   'P 1'
#
loop_
_entity.id
_entity.type
_entity.pdbx_description
1 polymer ?
#
loop_
_entity_poly.entity_id
_entity_poly.type
_entity_poly.pdbx_seq_one_letter_code
_entity_poly.pdbx_strand_id
1 'polypeptide(L)'
;MILIGCALYVVQIPGAIVIERNRLERRLDPISPARSPEATGHDIAWIVICDEGYSSSLAAASLRTIGLARATDVIGGFRAWKQAGLPLTHPATPRLPTGCA
;
A
#
# COMPACT_ATOMS: atom_id res chain seq x y z
N MET A 1 4.75 3.59 -1.74
CA MET A 1 4.34 2.19 -2.02
C MET A 1 3.69 1.62 -0.77
N ILE A 2 2.50 1.06 -0.89
CA ILE A 2 1.65 0.65 0.23
C ILE A 2 1.21 -0.79 0.00
N LEU A 3 1.35 -1.62 1.03
CA LEU A 3 0.87 -2.99 1.01
C LEU A 3 -0.53 -3.06 1.63
N ILE A 4 -1.48 -3.67 0.91
CA ILE A 4 -2.81 -4.01 1.39
C ILE A 4 -2.87 -5.51 1.68
N GLY A 5 -3.05 -5.86 2.96
CA GLY A 5 -3.32 -7.24 3.37
C GLY A 5 -2.33 -7.84 4.36
N CYS A 6 -2.79 -8.90 5.03
CA CYS A 6 -2.23 -9.54 6.21
C CYS A 6 -0.77 -9.99 6.06
N ALA A 7 0.03 -9.64 7.06
CA ALA A 7 1.46 -9.92 7.16
C ALA A 7 1.75 -11.42 7.34
N LEU A 8 1.85 -12.17 6.25
CA LEU A 8 2.30 -13.57 6.27
C LEU A 8 3.60 -13.82 5.48
N TYR A 9 4.26 -12.75 5.03
CA TYR A 9 5.53 -12.88 4.34
C TYR A 9 6.69 -12.46 5.26
N VAL A 10 7.64 -13.38 5.46
CA VAL A 10 8.98 -13.13 6.05
C VAL A 10 9.82 -12.17 5.18
N VAL A 11 9.28 -11.78 4.01
CA VAL A 11 9.81 -10.80 3.06
C VAL A 11 8.83 -9.68 2.83
N GLN A 12 9.34 -8.48 2.56
CA GLN A 12 8.54 -7.31 2.25
C GLN A 12 9.24 -6.43 1.21
N ILE A 13 8.50 -5.50 0.63
CA ILE A 13 9.12 -4.53 -0.26
C ILE A 13 9.79 -3.40 0.58
N PRO A 14 11.04 -3.02 0.26
CA PRO A 14 11.72 -1.93 0.94
C PRO A 14 10.89 -0.64 0.96
N GLY A 15 10.79 0.00 2.12
CA GLY A 15 10.06 1.25 2.28
C GLY A 15 8.53 1.15 2.17
N ALA A 16 7.95 -0.05 1.97
CA ALA A 16 6.50 -0.19 1.92
C ALA A 16 5.84 0.07 3.28
N ILE A 17 4.68 0.71 3.29
CA ILE A 17 3.87 0.89 4.51
C ILE A 17 2.72 -0.12 4.47
N VAL A 18 2.47 -0.82 5.56
CA VAL A 18 1.37 -1.79 5.66
C VAL A 18 0.13 -1.06 6.19
N ILE A 19 -0.94 -1.08 5.41
CA ILE A 19 -2.22 -0.44 5.74
C ILE A 19 -3.35 -1.44 5.48
N GLU A 20 -4.23 -1.59 6.48
CA GLU A 20 -5.48 -2.34 6.34
C GLU A 20 -6.34 -1.77 5.21
N ARG A 21 -6.94 -2.62 4.38
CA ARG A 21 -7.77 -2.16 3.25
C ARG A 21 -8.84 -1.17 3.70
N ASN A 22 -9.51 -1.46 4.81
CA ASN A 22 -10.62 -0.65 5.33
C ASN A 22 -10.19 0.74 5.83
N ARG A 23 -8.90 0.96 6.10
CA ARG A 23 -8.38 2.26 6.56
C ARG A 23 -7.68 3.03 5.44
N LEU A 24 -7.47 2.42 4.28
CA LEU A 24 -6.62 2.95 3.22
C LEU A 24 -6.99 4.38 2.82
N GLU A 25 -8.24 4.64 2.45
CA GLU A 25 -8.69 5.95 1.99
C GLU A 25 -8.46 7.02 3.06
N ARG A 26 -8.86 6.75 4.32
CA ARG A 26 -8.64 7.68 5.44
C ARG A 26 -7.16 7.90 5.75
N ARG A 27 -6.29 6.92 5.51
CA ARG A 27 -4.85 7.05 5.80
C ARG A 27 -4.11 7.82 4.70
N LEU A 28 -4.58 7.76 3.46
CA LEU A 28 -3.85 8.34 2.32
C LEU A 28 -4.43 9.69 1.87
N ASP A 29 -5.64 10.00 2.28
CA ASP A 29 -6.23 11.31 2.08
C ASP A 29 -5.47 12.39 2.90
N PRO A 30 -4.84 13.39 2.25
CA PRO A 30 -4.06 14.42 2.93
C PRO A 30 -4.92 15.38 3.77
N ILE A 31 -6.24 15.46 3.55
CA ILE A 31 -7.14 16.27 4.38
C ILE A 31 -7.74 15.46 5.54
N SER A 32 -7.53 14.14 5.57
CA SER A 32 -8.04 13.31 6.65
C SER A 32 -7.31 13.58 7.97
N PRO A 33 -8.03 13.71 9.09
CA PRO A 33 -7.41 13.85 10.41
C PRO A 33 -6.65 12.59 10.85
N ALA A 34 -6.95 11.44 10.26
CA ALA A 34 -6.30 10.17 10.53
C ALA A 34 -5.22 9.82 9.48
N ARG A 35 -4.77 10.79 8.69
CA ARG A 35 -3.80 10.56 7.62
C ARG A 35 -2.47 10.02 8.14
N SER A 36 -1.81 9.24 7.30
CA SER A 36 -0.42 8.86 7.51
C SER A 36 0.48 10.08 7.34
N PRO A 37 1.63 10.16 8.05
CA PRO A 37 2.59 11.26 7.88
C PRO A 37 3.06 11.45 6.43
N GLU A 38 3.08 10.38 5.65
CA GLU A 38 3.47 10.39 4.24
C GLU A 38 2.42 11.03 3.33
N ALA A 39 1.16 11.16 3.76
CA ALA A 39 0.09 11.78 2.99
C ALA A 39 0.16 13.31 3.07
N THR A 40 1.24 13.90 2.57
CA THR A 40 1.54 15.33 2.60
C THR A 40 0.76 16.16 1.57
N GLY A 41 0.24 15.54 0.50
CA GLY A 41 -0.48 16.24 -0.58
C GLY A 41 -1.21 15.28 -1.53
N HIS A 42 -2.01 15.84 -2.44
CA HIS A 42 -2.78 15.07 -3.44
C HIS A 42 -1.94 14.62 -4.65
N ASP A 43 -0.73 15.18 -4.81
CA ASP A 43 0.20 14.95 -5.90
C ASP A 43 1.16 13.77 -5.65
N ILE A 44 0.97 13.04 -4.55
CA ILE A 44 1.75 11.86 -4.20
C ILE A 44 1.41 10.69 -5.14
N ALA A 45 2.44 10.04 -5.66
CA ALA A 45 2.31 8.80 -6.41
C ALA A 45 2.15 7.60 -5.47
N TRP A 46 0.90 7.26 -5.15
CA TRP A 46 0.58 6.09 -4.34
C TRP A 46 0.61 4.82 -5.20
N ILE A 47 1.63 3.99 -5.00
CA ILE A 47 1.69 2.63 -5.57
C ILE A 47 1.13 1.66 -4.53
N VAL A 48 0.05 0.97 -4.85
CA VAL A 48 -0.66 0.07 -3.95
C VAL A 48 -0.46 -1.37 -4.40
N ILE A 49 -0.21 -2.29 -3.48
CA ILE A 49 0.07 -3.68 -3.82
C ILE A 49 -0.61 -4.63 -2.85
N CYS A 50 -1.32 -5.62 -3.38
CA CYS A 50 -1.74 -6.80 -2.63
C CYS A 50 -1.02 -8.04 -3.17
N ASP A 51 -1.41 -9.23 -2.74
CA ASP A 51 -0.71 -10.47 -3.12
C ASP A 51 -0.69 -10.71 -4.65
N GLU A 52 -1.84 -10.59 -5.31
CA GLU A 52 -2.05 -10.96 -6.72
C GLU A 52 -2.46 -9.80 -7.64
N GLY A 53 -2.64 -8.60 -7.11
CA GLY A 53 -3.07 -7.42 -7.86
C GLY A 53 -4.56 -7.08 -7.75
N TYR A 54 -5.46 -8.05 -7.53
CA TYR A 54 -6.92 -7.83 -7.56
C TYR A 54 -7.42 -6.73 -6.60
N SER A 55 -7.09 -6.85 -5.32
CA SER A 55 -7.54 -5.89 -4.30
C SER A 55 -6.85 -4.54 -4.47
N SER A 56 -5.58 -4.54 -4.88
CA SER A 56 -4.83 -3.30 -5.10
C SER A 56 -5.33 -2.50 -6.30
N SER A 57 -5.79 -3.13 -7.40
CA SER A 57 -6.37 -2.40 -8.52
C SER A 57 -7.66 -1.67 -8.12
N LEU A 58 -8.54 -2.34 -7.36
CA LEU A 58 -9.76 -1.73 -6.83
C LEU A 58 -9.45 -0.61 -5.82
N ALA A 59 -8.43 -0.81 -5.00
CA ALA A 59 -7.95 0.21 -4.07
C ALA A 59 -7.39 1.44 -4.80
N ALA A 60 -6.57 1.25 -5.84
CA ALA A 60 -6.06 2.35 -6.65
C ALA A 60 -7.20 3.13 -7.32
N ALA A 61 -8.22 2.44 -7.84
CA ALA A 61 -9.42 3.08 -8.39
C ALA A 61 -10.15 3.91 -7.32
N SER A 62 -10.38 3.37 -6.12
CA SER A 62 -10.99 4.09 -5.00
C SER A 62 -10.21 5.35 -4.61
N LEU A 63 -8.88 5.25 -4.49
CA LEU A 63 -8.04 6.41 -4.18
C LEU A 63 -8.14 7.51 -5.24
N ARG A 64 -8.25 7.14 -6.51
CA ARG A 64 -8.47 8.11 -7.59
C ARG A 64 -9.83 8.79 -7.49
N THR A 65 -10.87 8.09 -7.05
CA THR A 65 -12.21 8.69 -6.87
C THR A 65 -12.24 9.77 -5.78
N ILE A 66 -11.35 9.69 -4.79
CA ILE A 66 -11.21 10.71 -3.74
C ILE A 66 -10.17 11.80 -4.07
N GLY A 67 -9.72 11.89 -5.33
CA GLY A 67 -8.83 12.95 -5.80
C GLY A 67 -7.33 12.63 -5.75
N LEU A 68 -6.93 11.42 -5.35
CA LEU A 68 -5.53 10.98 -5.41
C LEU A 68 -5.21 10.44 -6.81
N ALA A 69 -5.14 11.35 -7.78
CA ALA A 69 -5.12 11.04 -9.21
C ALA A 69 -3.94 10.16 -9.66
N ARG A 70 -2.82 10.18 -8.91
CA ARG A 70 -1.60 9.42 -9.21
C ARG A 70 -1.55 8.05 -8.54
N ALA A 71 -2.64 7.59 -7.93
CA ALA A 71 -2.71 6.26 -7.37
C ALA A 71 -2.75 5.19 -8.47
N THR A 72 -1.92 4.16 -8.31
CA THR A 72 -1.80 3.01 -9.22
C THR A 72 -1.46 1.76 -8.44
N ASP A 73 -1.58 0.60 -9.07
CA ASP A 73 -1.16 -0.68 -8.53
C ASP A 73 -0.06 -1.36 -9.35
N VAL A 74 0.41 -2.51 -8.85
CA VAL A 74 1.36 -3.39 -9.55
C VAL A 74 0.60 -4.57 -10.14
N ILE A 75 0.68 -4.74 -11.46
CA ILE A 75 0.07 -5.86 -12.17
C ILE A 75 0.63 -7.17 -11.61
N GLY A 76 -0.25 -8.09 -11.20
CA GLY A 76 0.13 -9.38 -10.59
C GLY A 76 0.62 -9.29 -9.14
N GLY A 77 0.55 -8.11 -8.53
CA GLY A 77 0.80 -7.91 -7.10
C GLY A 77 2.21 -8.26 -6.64
N PHE A 78 2.33 -8.61 -5.36
CA PHE A 78 3.59 -8.99 -4.72
C PHE A 78 4.22 -10.22 -5.36
N ARG A 79 3.40 -11.17 -5.84
CA ARG A 79 3.90 -12.36 -6.54
C ARG A 79 4.65 -12.00 -7.81
N ALA A 80 4.12 -11.08 -8.64
CA ALA A 80 4.81 -10.59 -9.81
C ALA A 80 6.07 -9.77 -9.47
N TRP A 81 6.01 -8.94 -8.42
CA TRP A 81 7.19 -8.21 -7.92
C TRP A 81 8.34 -9.16 -7.56
N LYS A 82 8.03 -10.23 -6.81
CA LYS A 82 9.00 -11.26 -6.43
C LYS A 82 9.51 -12.04 -7.64
N GLN A 83 8.64 -12.44 -8.56
CA GLN A 83 9.02 -13.15 -9.78
C GLN A 83 9.95 -12.33 -10.68
N ALA A 84 9.76 -11.01 -10.71
CA ALA A 84 10.63 -10.09 -11.44
C ALA A 84 12.01 -9.88 -10.78
N GLY A 85 12.28 -10.52 -9.63
CA GLY A 85 13.55 -10.38 -8.91
C GLY A 85 13.76 -8.97 -8.33
N LEU A 86 12.68 -8.22 -8.13
CA LEU A 86 12.76 -6.87 -7.58
C LEU A 86 13.11 -6.89 -6.09
N PRO A 87 13.64 -5.79 -5.54
CA PRO A 87 14.14 -5.75 -4.17
C PRO A 87 13.12 -6.22 -3.13
N LEU A 88 13.57 -7.09 -2.23
CA LEU A 88 12.86 -7.58 -1.05
C LEU A 88 13.75 -7.45 0.17
N THR A 89 13.17 -7.11 1.33
CA THR A 89 13.86 -7.15 2.63
C THR A 89 13.24 -8.19 3.53
N HIS A 90 14.06 -8.77 4.40
CA HIS A 90 13.64 -9.63 5.50
C HIS A 90 13.72 -8.85 6.80
N PRO A 91 12.63 -8.27 7.31
CA PRO A 91 12.68 -7.61 8.60
C PRO A 91 12.80 -8.66 9.70
N ALA A 92 13.57 -8.34 10.75
CA ALA A 92 13.63 -9.15 11.96
C ALA A 92 12.26 -9.28 12.66
N THR A 93 11.32 -8.36 12.38
CA THR A 93 9.95 -8.37 12.90
C THR A 93 8.97 -8.06 11.76
N PRO A 94 7.92 -8.87 11.53
CA PRO A 94 6.91 -8.57 10.54
C PRO A 94 6.27 -7.20 10.80
N ARG A 95 6.15 -6.35 9.76
CA ARG A 95 5.43 -5.09 9.88
C ARG A 95 3.93 -5.35 9.94
N LEU A 96 3.33 -5.10 11.09
CA LEU A 96 1.88 -5.15 11.28
C LEU A 96 1.20 -3.96 10.58
N PRO A 97 -0.09 -4.10 10.21
CA PRO A 97 -0.85 -2.98 9.70
C PRO A 97 -0.80 -1.80 10.66
N THR A 98 -0.45 -0.63 10.14
CA THR A 98 -0.37 0.57 10.95
C THR A 98 -1.77 1.02 11.35
N GLY A 99 -2.01 1.20 12.66
CA GLY A 99 -3.24 1.78 13.21
C GLY A 99 -4.34 0.79 13.60
N CYS A 100 -4.01 -0.38 14.14
CA CYS A 100 -4.97 -1.25 14.85
C CYS A 100 -5.44 -0.72 16.23
N ALA A 101 -5.23 0.57 16.52
CA ALA A 101 -5.86 1.23 17.67
C ALA A 101 -7.26 1.76 17.31
#